data_AF-A0AAP8GPI7-F1
#
_entry.id   AF-A0AAP8GPI7-F1
#
_cell.length_a   1.000
_cell.length_b   1.000
_cell.length_c   1.000
_cell.angle_alpha   90.00
_cell.angle_beta   90.00
_cell.angle_gamma   90.00
#
_symmetry.space_group_name_H-M   'P 1'
#
loop_
_entity.id
_entity.type
_entity.pdbx_description
1 polymer ?
#
loop_
_entity_poly.entity_id
_entity_poly.type
_entity_poly.pdbx_seq_one_letter_code
_entity_poly.pdbx_strand_id
1 'polypeptide(L)'
;MHIDIPGAINDYFTVSGSEEKTYKSNRSRIRALVEIRNQKIQQVIADGGNIHTASLDLQDQVSDFFSEAPVEAQVVLFETLAEEMLASASAINDETTKLNAQVASSEATGHAIGQWIGAGILLVFLLFMFGLLK
;
A
#
# COMPACT_ATOMS: atom_id res chain seq x y z
N MET A 1 -17.94 -0.39 11.82
CA MET A 1 -17.27 0.38 10.76
C MET A 1 -17.98 0.10 9.45
N HIS A 2 -18.29 1.10 8.63
CA HIS A 2 -18.99 0.90 7.36
C HIS A 2 -18.22 1.51 6.19
N ILE A 3 -18.34 0.93 4.99
CA ILE A 3 -17.86 1.55 3.75
C ILE A 3 -19.04 1.95 2.87
N ASP A 4 -18.97 3.17 2.36
CA ASP A 4 -19.91 3.63 1.36
C ASP A 4 -19.39 3.19 -0.01
N ILE A 5 -19.96 2.12 -0.55
CA ILE A 5 -19.60 1.61 -1.89
C ILE A 5 -20.29 2.49 -2.94
N PRO A 6 -19.55 3.22 -3.79
CA PRO A 6 -20.15 4.19 -4.69
C PRO A 6 -20.82 3.54 -5.91
N GLY A 7 -22.12 3.77 -6.06
CA GLY A 7 -22.90 3.29 -7.20
C GLY A 7 -23.72 2.05 -6.87
N ALA A 8 -24.32 1.45 -7.90
CA ALA A 8 -25.06 0.20 -7.78
C ALA A 8 -24.21 -0.98 -8.25
N ILE A 9 -24.56 -2.21 -7.86
CA ILE A 9 -23.81 -3.41 -8.27
C ILE A 9 -23.65 -3.55 -9.79
N ASN A 10 -24.65 -3.08 -10.56
CA ASN A 10 -24.61 -3.09 -12.03
C ASN A 10 -23.56 -2.13 -12.64
N ASP A 11 -23.02 -1.19 -11.87
CA ASP A 11 -21.92 -0.31 -12.34
C ASP A 11 -20.56 -1.03 -12.32
N TYR A 12 -20.47 -2.14 -11.58
CA TYR A 12 -19.23 -2.88 -11.34
C TYR A 12 -18.96 -3.98 -12.36
N PHE A 13 -19.90 -4.27 -13.25
CA PHE A 13 -19.71 -5.23 -14.32
C PHE A 13 -20.51 -4.85 -15.58
N THR A 14 -20.09 -5.36 -16.72
CA THR A 14 -20.81 -5.29 -17.97
C THR A 14 -21.20 -6.68 -18.43
N VAL A 15 -22.36 -6.78 -19.08
CA VAL A 15 -22.87 -8.03 -19.65
C VAL A 15 -22.82 -7.93 -21.16
N SER A 16 -22.33 -8.98 -21.82
CA SER A 16 -22.37 -9.14 -23.27
C SER A 16 -22.89 -10.52 -23.65
N GLY A 17 -23.46 -10.65 -24.85
CA GLY A 17 -24.03 -11.92 -25.35
C GLY A 17 -25.55 -12.00 -25.19
N SER A 18 -26.22 -12.56 -26.19
CA SER A 18 -27.68 -12.67 -26.27
C SER A 18 -28.21 -13.99 -25.68
N GLU A 19 -27.50 -15.10 -25.89
CA GLU A 19 -27.89 -16.44 -25.42
C GLU A 19 -27.00 -16.92 -24.27
N GLU A 20 -25.69 -16.79 -24.41
CA GLU A 20 -24.71 -17.05 -23.35
C GLU A 20 -24.18 -15.71 -22.82
N LYS A 21 -24.52 -15.38 -21.58
CA LYS A 21 -24.10 -14.13 -20.95
C LYS A 21 -22.65 -14.24 -20.51
N THR A 22 -21.80 -13.39 -21.06
CA THR A 22 -20.44 -13.17 -20.57
C THR A 22 -20.42 -11.93 -19.67
N TYR A 23 -19.84 -12.08 -18.48
CA TYR A 23 -19.67 -11.00 -17.53
C TYR A 23 -18.23 -10.52 -17.53
N LYS A 24 -18.04 -9.20 -17.49
CA LYS A 24 -16.72 -8.58 -17.37
C LYS A 24 -16.75 -7.54 -16.27
N SER A 25 -15.79 -7.58 -15.38
CA SER A 25 -15.67 -6.60 -14.30
C SER A 25 -15.29 -5.21 -14.81
N ASN A 26 -15.81 -4.19 -14.15
CA ASN A 26 -15.39 -2.81 -14.30
C ASN A 26 -14.19 -2.55 -13.39
N ARG A 27 -13.00 -2.86 -13.88
CA ARG A 27 -11.76 -2.77 -13.12
C ARG A 27 -11.51 -1.38 -12.50
N SER A 28 -11.89 -0.30 -13.18
CA SER A 28 -11.74 1.07 -12.62
C SER A 28 -12.59 1.30 -11.38
N ARG A 29 -13.83 0.77 -11.35
CA ARG A 29 -14.71 0.85 -10.16
C ARG A 29 -14.18 -0.01 -9.02
N ILE A 30 -13.69 -1.21 -9.34
CA ILE A 30 -13.10 -2.12 -8.34
C ILE A 30 -11.82 -1.51 -7.75
N ARG A 31 -10.96 -0.89 -8.57
CA ARG A 31 -9.79 -0.17 -8.07
C ARG A 31 -10.16 0.94 -7.09
N ALA A 32 -11.15 1.76 -7.44
CA ALA A 32 -11.64 2.80 -6.53
C ALA A 32 -12.20 2.22 -5.21
N LEU A 33 -12.87 1.06 -5.27
CA LEU A 33 -13.32 0.34 -4.07
C LEU A 33 -12.13 -0.13 -3.20
N VAL A 34 -11.07 -0.67 -3.81
CA VAL A 34 -9.83 -1.04 -3.11
C VAL A 34 -9.19 0.18 -2.45
N GLU A 35 -9.15 1.33 -3.13
CA GLU A 35 -8.62 2.58 -2.56
C GLU A 35 -9.41 3.03 -1.32
N ILE A 36 -10.75 3.02 -1.39
CA ILE A 36 -11.62 3.35 -0.25
C ILE A 36 -11.38 2.38 0.91
N ARG A 37 -11.28 1.07 0.62
CA ARG A 37 -11.00 0.04 1.61
C ARG A 37 -9.67 0.31 2.31
N ASN A 38 -8.63 0.62 1.54
CA ASN A 38 -7.30 0.93 2.09
C ASN A 38 -7.32 2.19 2.94
N GLN A 39 -8.00 3.26 2.50
CA GLN A 39 -8.16 4.48 3.31
C GLN A 39 -8.84 4.18 4.64
N LYS A 40 -9.85 3.30 4.65
CA LYS A 40 -10.53 2.91 5.88
C LYS A 40 -9.64 2.12 6.83
N ILE A 41 -8.81 1.22 6.29
CA ILE A 41 -7.79 0.51 7.07
C ILE A 41 -6.76 1.50 7.66
N GLN A 42 -6.31 2.49 6.89
CA GLN A 42 -5.40 3.51 7.40
C GLN A 42 -6.01 4.34 8.55
N GLN A 43 -7.31 4.63 8.48
CA GLN A 43 -8.02 5.27 9.61
C GLN A 43 -8.01 4.38 10.85
N VAL A 44 -8.31 3.09 10.71
CA VAL A 44 -8.27 2.13 11.84
C VAL A 44 -6.87 2.06 12.46
N ILE A 45 -5.82 2.09 11.64
CA ILE A 45 -4.43 2.14 12.13
C ILE A 45 -4.20 3.41 12.95
N ALA A 46 -4.61 4.57 12.41
CA ALA A 46 -4.44 5.86 13.09
C ALA A 46 -5.19 5.92 14.43
N ASP A 47 -6.36 5.28 14.50
CA ASP A 47 -7.19 5.22 15.70
C ASP A 47 -6.72 4.15 16.71
N GLY A 48 -5.65 3.39 16.39
CA GLY A 48 -5.12 2.31 17.24
C GLY A 48 -6.00 1.05 17.29
N GLY A 49 -6.88 0.87 16.30
CA GLY A 49 -7.80 -0.25 16.22
C GLY A 49 -7.18 -1.55 15.70
N ASN A 50 -7.95 -2.64 15.77
CA ASN A 50 -7.52 -3.94 15.26
C ASN A 50 -7.71 -4.04 13.73
N ILE A 51 -6.60 -3.96 13.00
CA ILE A 51 -6.54 -4.02 11.54
C ILE A 51 -7.12 -5.34 11.00
N HIS A 52 -6.87 -6.46 11.68
CA HIS A 52 -7.31 -7.77 11.22
C HIS A 52 -8.83 -7.87 11.23
N THR A 53 -9.45 -7.50 12.36
CA THR A 53 -10.91 -7.47 12.47
C THR A 53 -11.52 -6.50 11.47
N ALA A 54 -10.97 -5.29 11.36
CA ALA A 54 -11.44 -4.32 10.37
C ALA A 54 -11.34 -4.86 8.93
N SER A 55 -10.27 -5.57 8.59
CA SER A 55 -10.10 -6.18 7.27
C SER A 55 -11.17 -7.23 6.97
N LEU A 56 -11.55 -8.04 7.96
CA LEU A 56 -12.63 -9.03 7.83
C LEU A 56 -13.99 -8.34 7.67
N ASP A 57 -14.32 -7.39 8.55
CA ASP A 57 -15.59 -6.65 8.49
C ASP A 57 -15.77 -5.92 7.15
N LEU A 58 -14.69 -5.41 6.58
CA LEU A 58 -14.68 -4.79 5.26
C LEU A 58 -14.88 -5.80 4.13
N GLN A 59 -14.28 -6.98 4.26
CA GLN A 59 -14.44 -8.05 3.28
C GLN A 59 -15.88 -8.55 3.25
N ASP A 60 -16.51 -8.69 4.42
CA ASP A 60 -17.91 -9.11 4.54
C ASP A 60 -18.84 -8.10 3.84
N GLN A 61 -18.63 -6.80 4.06
CA GLN A 61 -19.42 -5.75 3.40
C GLN A 61 -19.28 -5.74 1.87
N VAL A 62 -18.05 -5.95 1.35
CA VAL A 62 -17.85 -6.07 -0.10
C VAL A 62 -18.49 -7.36 -0.64
N SER A 63 -18.42 -8.45 0.13
CA SER A 63 -19.04 -9.72 -0.24
C SER A 63 -20.56 -9.59 -0.31
N ASP A 64 -21.17 -8.95 0.68
CA ASP A 64 -22.61 -8.67 0.71
C ASP A 64 -23.02 -7.83 -0.49
N PHE A 65 -22.27 -6.77 -0.82
CA PHE A 65 -22.53 -5.95 -2.00
C PHE A 65 -22.41 -6.73 -3.31
N PHE A 66 -21.38 -7.56 -3.46
CA PHE A 66 -21.22 -8.39 -4.65
C PHE A 66 -22.28 -9.50 -4.76
N SER A 67 -22.85 -9.95 -3.64
CA SER A 67 -23.89 -10.98 -3.62
C SER A 67 -25.17 -10.58 -4.38
N GLU A 68 -25.39 -9.28 -4.60
CA GLU A 68 -26.49 -8.75 -5.41
C GLU A 68 -26.32 -9.02 -6.91
N ALA A 69 -25.11 -9.36 -7.37
CA ALA A 69 -24.83 -9.69 -8.76
C ALA A 69 -25.17 -11.17 -9.08
N PRO A 70 -25.40 -11.52 -10.36
CA PRO A 70 -25.44 -12.92 -10.80
C PRO A 70 -24.17 -13.69 -10.40
N VAL A 71 -24.30 -14.98 -10.10
CA VAL A 71 -23.18 -15.82 -9.59
C VAL A 71 -21.96 -15.76 -10.52
N GLU A 72 -22.17 -15.78 -11.84
CA GLU A 72 -21.08 -15.71 -12.82
C GLU A 72 -20.40 -14.33 -12.83
N ALA A 73 -21.15 -13.26 -12.54
CA ALA A 73 -20.59 -11.93 -12.36
C ALA A 73 -19.77 -11.82 -11.07
N GLN A 74 -20.23 -12.46 -9.99
CA GLN A 74 -19.51 -12.47 -8.71
C GLN A 74 -18.09 -13.03 -8.86
N VAL A 75 -17.93 -14.10 -9.65
CA VAL A 75 -16.60 -14.71 -9.91
C VAL A 75 -15.64 -13.67 -10.48
N VAL A 76 -16.01 -12.98 -11.56
CA VAL A 76 -15.13 -11.99 -12.20
C VAL A 76 -14.91 -10.75 -11.33
N LEU A 77 -15.90 -10.38 -10.50
CA LEU A 77 -15.79 -9.27 -9.55
C LEU A 77 -14.76 -9.59 -8.45
N PHE A 78 -14.86 -10.76 -7.81
CA PHE A 78 -13.92 -11.18 -6.77
C PHE A 78 -12.51 -11.43 -7.31
N GLU A 79 -12.39 -12.02 -8.50
CA GLU A 79 -11.09 -12.19 -9.17
C GLU A 79 -10.42 -10.84 -9.38
N THR A 80 -11.14 -9.87 -9.95
CA THR A 80 -10.58 -8.54 -10.19
C THR A 80 -10.30 -7.78 -8.89
N LEU A 81 -11.13 -7.96 -7.86
CA LEU A 81 -10.87 -7.40 -6.53
C LEU A 81 -9.54 -7.93 -5.97
N ALA A 82 -9.31 -9.24 -6.05
CA ALA A 82 -8.08 -9.87 -5.57
C ALA A 82 -6.85 -9.36 -6.34
N GLU A 83 -6.95 -9.24 -7.66
CA GLU A 83 -5.89 -8.69 -8.51
C GLU A 83 -5.54 -7.24 -8.13
N GLU A 84 -6.54 -6.38 -7.94
CA GLU A 84 -6.31 -4.97 -7.59
C GLU A 84 -5.81 -4.81 -6.13
N MET A 85 -6.24 -5.68 -5.20
CA MET A 85 -5.68 -5.74 -3.85
C MET A 85 -4.21 -6.16 -3.86
N LEU A 86 -3.85 -7.18 -4.65
CA LEU A 86 -2.45 -7.61 -4.83
C LEU A 86 -1.61 -6.51 -5.47
N ALA A 87 -2.12 -5.85 -6.52
CA ALA A 87 -1.43 -4.74 -7.16
C ALA A 87 -1.19 -3.58 -6.18
N SER A 88 -2.19 -3.24 -5.36
CA SER A 88 -2.06 -2.21 -4.33
C SER A 88 -1.04 -2.59 -3.26
N ALA A 89 -1.03 -3.84 -2.80
CA ALA A 89 -0.05 -4.33 -1.82
C ALA A 89 1.38 -4.28 -2.39
N SER A 90 1.57 -4.70 -3.64
CA SER A 90 2.86 -4.62 -4.33
C SER A 90 3.34 -3.18 -4.46
N ALA A 91 2.48 -2.23 -4.82
CA ALA A 91 2.85 -0.82 -4.90
C ALA A 91 3.30 -0.25 -3.54
N ILE A 92 2.64 -0.63 -2.44
CA ILE A 92 3.06 -0.24 -1.08
C ILE A 92 4.42 -0.84 -0.74
N ASN A 93 4.66 -2.11 -1.10
CA ASN A 93 5.92 -2.79 -0.85
C ASN A 93 7.09 -2.17 -1.66
N ASP A 94 6.84 -1.77 -2.91
CA ASP A 94 7.83 -1.13 -3.76
C ASP A 94 8.23 0.25 -3.20
N GLU A 95 7.25 1.07 -2.79
CA GLU A 95 7.54 2.35 -2.14
C GLU A 95 8.26 2.18 -0.79
N THR A 96 7.89 1.16 -0.01
CA THR A 96 8.60 0.81 1.24
C THR A 96 10.05 0.43 0.97
N THR A 97 10.29 -0.38 -0.06
CA THR A 97 11.64 -0.80 -0.47
C THR A 97 12.48 0.40 -0.89
N LYS A 98 11.89 1.32 -1.65
CA LYS A 98 12.53 2.57 -2.08
C LYS A 98 12.88 3.47 -0.90
N LEU A 99 11.97 3.64 0.06
CA LEU A 99 12.23 4.40 1.29
C LEU A 99 13.37 3.79 2.11
N ASN A 100 13.37 2.47 2.28
CA ASN A 100 14.46 1.76 2.99
C ASN A 100 15.82 1.96 2.30
N ALA A 101 15.85 1.91 0.96
CA ALA A 101 17.08 2.17 0.21
C ALA A 101 17.58 3.62 0.39
N GLN A 102 16.66 4.60 0.44
CA GLN A 102 17.00 6.00 0.70
C GLN A 102 17.56 6.19 2.12
N VAL A 103 16.93 5.57 3.13
CA VAL A 103 17.42 5.60 4.51
C VAL A 103 18.82 5.00 4.61
N ALA A 104 19.04 3.82 4.03
CA ALA A 104 20.35 3.17 4.03
C ALA A 104 21.44 4.04 3.35
N SER A 105 21.10 4.70 2.24
CA SER A 105 22.03 5.64 1.57
C SER A 105 22.32 6.86 2.43
N SER A 106 21.32 7.40 3.14
CA SER A 106 21.50 8.54 4.04
C SER A 106 22.38 8.17 5.23
N GLU A 107 22.16 7.00 5.83
CA GLU A 107 22.98 6.45 6.92
C GLU A 107 24.44 6.25 6.47
N ALA A 108 24.66 5.68 5.29
CA ALA A 108 26.00 5.49 4.75
C ALA A 108 26.73 6.83 4.53
N THR A 109 26.02 7.84 4.04
CA THR A 109 26.56 9.20 3.86
C THR A 109 26.89 9.85 5.21
N GLY A 110 25.97 9.76 6.18
CA GLY A 110 26.17 10.28 7.52
C GLY A 110 27.34 9.61 8.24
N HIS A 111 27.48 8.29 8.10
CA HIS A 111 28.62 7.54 8.64
C HIS A 111 29.95 8.00 8.02
N ALA A 112 30.00 8.15 6.69
CA ALA A 112 31.19 8.64 6.01
C ALA A 112 31.57 10.05 6.48
N ILE A 113 30.61 10.98 6.55
CA ILE A 113 30.85 12.35 7.04
C ILE A 113 31.36 12.32 8.49
N GLY A 114 30.73 11.53 9.36
CA GLY A 114 31.16 11.36 10.75
C GLY A 114 32.59 10.82 10.85
N GLN A 115 32.95 9.85 10.01
CA GLN A 115 34.30 9.29 9.96
C GLN A 115 35.34 10.32 9.49
N TRP A 116 35.03 11.12 8.46
CA TRP A 116 35.92 12.17 7.96
C TRP A 116 36.12 13.30 8.98
N ILE A 117 35.05 13.76 9.63
CA ILE A 117 35.12 14.77 10.70
C ILE A 117 35.92 14.23 11.89
N GLY A 118 35.64 13.00 12.33
CA GLY A 118 36.35 12.36 13.43
C GLY A 118 37.84 12.19 13.15
N ALA A 119 38.20 11.74 11.94
CA ALA A 119 39.59 11.61 11.51
C ALA A 119 40.30 12.97 11.45
N GLY A 120 39.62 14.01 10.97
CA GLY A 120 40.15 15.38 10.93
C GLY A 120 40.46 15.94 12.32
N ILE A 121 39.53 15.79 13.27
CA ILE A 121 39.73 16.22 14.67
C ILE A 121 40.89 15.45 15.31
N LEU A 122 40.95 14.13 15.13
CA LEU A 122 42.02 13.30 15.65
C LEU A 122 43.39 13.74 15.11
N LEU A 123 43.47 14.03 13.81
CA LEU A 123 44.69 14.46 13.15
C LEU A 123 45.18 15.82 13.69
N VAL A 124 44.28 16.80 13.86
CA VAL A 124 44.61 18.09 14.48
C VAL A 124 45.12 17.91 15.90
N PHE A 125 44.45 17.06 16.70
CA PHE A 125 44.86 16.76 18.07
C PHE A 125 46.26 16.13 18.14
N LEU A 126 46.56 15.20 17.24
CA LEU A 126 47.89 14.59 17.13
C LEU A 126 48.95 15.62 16.74
N LEU A 127 48.69 16.47 15.73
CA LEU A 127 49.61 17.52 15.32
C LEU A 127 49.90 18.53 16.45
N PHE A 128 48.91 18.82 17.29
CA PHE A 128 49.07 19.64 18.49
C PHE A 128 49.92 18.94 19.55
N MET A 129 49.66 17.66 19.86
CA MET A 129 50.47 16.87 20.80
C MET A 129 51.94 16.76 20.39
N PHE A 130 52.20 16.60 19.09
CA PHE A 130 53.56 16.47 18.55
C PHE A 130 54.24 17.83 18.28
N GLY A 131 53.61 18.95 18.66
CA GLY A 131 54.21 20.29 18.58
C GLY A 131 54.43 20.82 17.15
N LEU A 132 53.76 20.21 16.17
CA LEU A 132 53.79 20.63 14.75
C LEU A 132 52.86 21.82 14.48
N LEU A 133 51.89 22.05 15.37
CA LEU A 133 51.08 23.26 15.47
C LEU A 133 51.41 23.93 16.81
N LYS A 134 51.91 25.17 16.76
CA LYS A 134 52.16 26.01 17.94
C LYS A 134 50.93 26.83 18.28
#